data_AF-A0A1V3XGY2-F1
#
_entry.id   AF-A0A1V3XGY2-F1
#
_cell.length_a   1.000
_cell.length_b   1.000
_cell.length_c   1.000
_cell.angle_alpha   90.00
_cell.angle_beta   90.00
_cell.angle_gamma   90.00
#
_symmetry.space_group_name_H-M   'P 1'
#
loop_
_entity.id
_entity.type
_entity.pdbx_description
1 polymer ?
#
loop_
_entity_poly.entity_id
_entity_poly.type
_entity_poly.pdbx_seq_one_letter_code
_entity_poly.pdbx_strand_id
1 'polypeptide(L)'
;MSYDLTVYAASSIDDEQLEEIVASVPGLSVGDSGDHEMTVLRGKQEKYSFTVFGPHEIEPEDVPDDVVPHVLDPTTSWQIVIEGSDPAEVRPARRFAKALARAAGVLRSTSRPRRFSARRGHARSPRPVRS
;
A
#
# COMPACT_ATOMS: atom_id res chain seq x y z
N MET A 1 -1.21 -16.92 -6.57
CA MET A 1 -2.15 -16.25 -5.64
C MET A 1 -1.38 -15.07 -5.05
N SER A 2 -1.96 -13.87 -4.98
CA SER A 2 -1.27 -12.70 -4.42
C SER A 2 -1.85 -12.34 -3.05
N TYR A 3 -1.02 -11.73 -2.21
CA TYR A 3 -1.38 -11.27 -0.88
C TYR A 3 -1.21 -9.76 -0.82
N ASP A 4 -2.23 -9.05 -0.34
CA ASP A 4 -2.20 -7.60 -0.17
C ASP A 4 -2.35 -7.20 1.29
N LEU A 5 -1.61 -6.17 1.67
CA LEU A 5 -1.74 -5.46 2.93
C LEU A 5 -2.07 -4.00 2.64
N THR A 6 -3.02 -3.44 3.39
CA THR A 6 -3.27 -2.00 3.35
C THR A 6 -2.94 -1.38 4.70
N VAL A 7 -2.22 -0.26 4.66
CA VAL A 7 -1.92 0.59 5.82
C VAL A 7 -2.74 1.86 5.66
N TYR A 8 -3.51 2.21 6.68
CA TYR A 8 -4.31 3.45 6.75
C TYR A 8 -3.66 4.39 7.77
N ALA A 9 -3.57 5.67 7.46
CA ALA A 9 -3.01 6.69 8.35
C ALA A 9 -3.76 8.02 8.28
N ALA A 10 -3.63 8.81 9.34
CA ALA A 10 -4.18 10.16 9.46
C ALA A 10 -3.27 11.25 8.83
N SER A 11 -2.05 10.88 8.44
CA SER A 11 -1.09 11.76 7.79
C SER A 11 -0.31 11.00 6.73
N SER A 12 0.07 11.68 5.66
CA SER A 12 1.04 11.16 4.71
C SER A 12 2.46 11.26 5.26
N ILE A 13 3.33 10.40 4.73
CA ILE A 13 4.78 10.54 4.78
C ILE A 13 5.26 10.73 3.34
N ASP A 14 6.39 11.40 3.16
CA ASP A 14 6.99 11.59 1.83
C ASP A 14 7.77 10.35 1.37
N ASP A 15 8.23 10.38 0.11
CA ASP A 15 8.93 9.26 -0.50
C ASP A 15 10.29 9.00 0.17
N GLU A 16 10.99 10.04 0.61
CA GLU A 16 12.27 9.91 1.32
C GLU A 16 12.09 9.17 2.66
N GLN A 17 11.06 9.53 3.43
CA GLN A 17 10.67 8.81 4.64
C GLN A 17 10.26 7.37 4.36
N LEU A 18 9.58 7.12 3.24
CA LEU A 18 9.19 5.77 2.83
C LEU A 18 10.42 4.90 2.54
N GLU A 19 11.43 5.45 1.86
CA GLU A 19 12.71 4.81 1.60
C GLU A 19 13.49 4.53 2.90
N GLU A 20 13.53 5.49 3.84
CA GLU A 20 14.12 5.30 5.16
C GLU A 20 13.46 4.15 5.94
N ILE A 21 12.13 4.03 5.85
CA ILE A 21 11.38 2.94 6.48
C ILE A 21 11.75 1.60 5.85
N VAL A 22 11.91 1.52 4.53
CA VAL A 22 12.40 0.29 3.86
C VAL A 22 13.78 -0.07 4.40
N ALA A 23 14.71 0.90 4.43
CA ALA A 23 16.07 0.70 4.93
C ALA A 23 16.12 0.30 6.41
N SER A 24 15.15 0.72 7.21
CA SER A 24 15.03 0.36 8.62
C SER A 24 14.69 -1.13 8.85
N VAL A 25 14.16 -1.83 7.84
CA VAL A 25 13.77 -3.23 7.94
C VAL A 25 14.94 -4.13 7.52
N PRO A 26 15.46 -4.98 8.43
CA PRO A 26 16.64 -5.79 8.12
C PRO A 26 16.46 -6.70 6.91
N GLY A 27 17.36 -6.56 5.94
CA GLY A 27 17.41 -7.37 4.73
C GLY A 27 16.48 -6.91 3.60
N LEU A 28 15.88 -5.72 3.73
CA LEU A 28 15.19 -5.04 2.64
C LEU A 28 16.04 -3.90 2.06
N SER A 29 15.82 -3.60 0.79
CA SER A 29 16.38 -2.43 0.12
C SER A 29 15.36 -1.86 -0.86
N VAL A 30 15.49 -0.58 -1.15
CA VAL A 30 14.70 0.13 -2.16
C VAL A 30 15.11 -0.38 -3.55
N GLY A 31 14.13 -0.68 -4.39
CA GLY A 31 14.31 -1.00 -5.81
C GLY A 31 13.96 0.19 -6.69
N ASP A 32 13.32 -0.08 -7.82
CA ASP A 32 12.77 0.97 -8.68
C ASP A 32 11.66 1.72 -7.95
N SER A 33 11.73 3.06 -7.97
CA SER A 33 10.71 3.98 -7.46
C SER A 33 10.20 4.90 -8.59
N GLY A 34 8.92 5.25 -8.52
CA GLY A 34 8.23 6.13 -9.45
C GLY A 34 6.98 6.74 -8.80
N ASP A 35 6.16 7.43 -9.58
CA ASP A 35 4.97 8.15 -9.08
C ASP A 35 4.03 7.22 -8.29
N HIS A 36 4.09 7.33 -6.95
CA HIS A 36 3.30 6.52 -6.01
C HIS A 36 3.51 5.01 -6.12
N GLU A 37 4.63 4.56 -6.67
CA GLU A 37 4.98 3.13 -6.75
C GLU A 37 6.44 2.92 -6.40
N MET A 38 6.71 1.97 -5.51
CA MET A 38 8.06 1.59 -5.11
C MET A 38 8.18 0.08 -4.99
N THR A 39 9.15 -0.50 -5.69
CA THR A 39 9.51 -1.89 -5.52
C THR A 39 10.48 -2.06 -4.35
N VAL A 40 10.33 -3.15 -3.61
CA VAL A 40 11.19 -3.49 -2.48
C VAL A 40 11.87 -4.82 -2.76
N LEU A 41 13.19 -4.82 -2.60
CA LEU A 41 14.07 -5.95 -2.83
C LEU A 41 14.47 -6.59 -1.50
N ARG A 42 14.88 -7.86 -1.55
CA ARG A 42 15.31 -8.62 -0.37
C ARG A 42 16.63 -9.35 -0.57
N GLY A 43 17.42 -9.35 0.50
CA GLY A 43 18.67 -10.08 0.62
C GLY A 43 19.77 -9.57 -0.31
N LYS A 44 20.94 -10.22 -0.24
CA LYS A 44 22.15 -9.80 -0.96
C LYS A 44 22.08 -9.92 -2.49
N GLN A 45 21.11 -10.69 -3.00
CA GLN A 45 20.89 -10.88 -4.43
C GLN A 45 19.83 -9.94 -4.99
N GLU A 46 19.34 -8.99 -4.18
CA GLU A 46 18.38 -7.96 -4.60
C GLU A 46 17.16 -8.56 -5.30
N LYS A 47 16.67 -9.68 -4.77
CA LYS A 47 15.50 -10.34 -5.34
C LYS A 47 14.27 -9.52 -5.02
N TYR A 48 13.35 -9.42 -5.97
CA TYR A 48 12.03 -8.86 -5.72
C TYR A 48 11.39 -9.45 -4.45
N SER A 49 10.80 -8.58 -3.63
CA SER A 49 10.08 -8.97 -2.42
C SER A 49 8.61 -8.58 -2.48
N PHE A 50 8.30 -7.31 -2.71
CA PHE A 50 6.94 -6.78 -2.81
C PHE A 50 6.95 -5.39 -3.46
N THR A 51 5.78 -4.89 -3.84
CA THR A 51 5.59 -3.53 -4.34
C THR A 51 4.72 -2.74 -3.37
N VAL A 52 5.06 -1.47 -3.15
CA VAL A 52 4.30 -0.51 -2.36
C VAL A 52 3.67 0.49 -3.32
N PHE A 53 2.38 0.73 -3.17
CA PHE A 53 1.62 1.75 -3.88
C PHE A 53 1.12 2.80 -2.88
N GLY A 54 1.20 4.06 -3.27
CA GLY A 54 0.80 5.21 -2.47
C GLY A 54 1.96 6.18 -2.22
N PRO A 55 1.74 7.24 -1.44
CA PRO A 55 0.51 7.51 -0.67
C PRO A 55 -0.72 7.76 -1.57
N HIS A 56 -1.87 7.24 -1.17
CA HIS A 56 -3.17 7.54 -1.79
C HIS A 56 -4.05 8.30 -0.81
N GLU A 57 -4.65 9.39 -1.26
CA GLU A 57 -5.71 10.06 -0.52
C GLU A 57 -6.96 9.17 -0.47
N ILE A 58 -7.63 9.13 0.68
CA ILE A 58 -8.82 8.30 0.91
C ILE A 58 -9.91 9.11 1.59
N GLU A 59 -11.16 8.78 1.27
CA GLU A 59 -12.32 9.32 1.97
C GLU A 59 -12.69 8.41 3.17
N PRO A 60 -13.35 8.93 4.22
CA PRO A 60 -13.74 8.13 5.38
C PRO A 60 -14.57 6.88 5.01
N GLU A 61 -15.39 6.95 3.95
CA GLU A 61 -16.16 5.82 3.42
C GLU A 61 -15.33 4.71 2.78
N ASP A 62 -14.09 4.98 2.37
CA ASP A 62 -13.19 3.98 1.78
C ASP A 62 -12.52 3.10 2.86
N VAL A 63 -12.65 3.50 4.13
CA VAL A 63 -12.01 2.84 5.26
C VAL A 63 -12.87 1.66 5.70
N PRO A 64 -12.31 0.44 5.76
CA PRO A 64 -13.02 -0.72 6.27
C PRO A 64 -13.59 -0.52 7.68
N ASP A 65 -14.80 -1.01 7.93
CA ASP A 65 -15.45 -0.97 9.26
C ASP A 65 -14.58 -1.57 10.37
N ASP A 66 -13.75 -2.57 10.04
CA ASP A 66 -12.84 -3.20 11.00
C ASP A 66 -11.60 -2.35 11.31
N VAL A 67 -11.34 -1.28 10.54
CA VAL A 67 -10.22 -0.34 10.71
C VAL A 67 -10.67 0.94 11.41
N VAL A 68 -11.89 1.43 11.16
CA VAL A 68 -12.45 2.67 11.74
C VAL A 68 -12.23 2.82 13.27
N PRO A 69 -12.39 1.77 14.11
CA PRO A 69 -12.18 1.91 15.55
C PRO A 69 -10.71 2.14 15.98
N HIS A 70 -9.76 1.98 15.07
CA HIS A 70 -8.33 1.96 15.38
C HIS A 70 -7.55 3.13 14.79
N VAL A 71 -8.16 3.88 13.89
CA VAL A 71 -7.54 5.01 13.21
C VAL A 71 -8.52 6.17 13.26
N LEU A 72 -8.12 7.24 13.94
CA LEU A 72 -8.89 8.48 13.96
C LEU A 72 -8.65 9.21 12.64
N ASP A 73 -9.72 9.53 11.92
CA ASP A 73 -9.72 10.33 10.69
C ASP A 73 -8.64 9.94 9.67
N PRO A 74 -8.62 8.68 9.19
CA PRO A 74 -7.69 8.24 8.16
C PRO A 74 -7.88 9.03 6.86
N THR A 75 -6.83 9.69 6.39
CA THR A 75 -6.80 10.48 5.15
C THR A 75 -5.89 9.90 4.08
N THR A 76 -5.04 8.94 4.45
CA THR A 76 -4.03 8.38 3.56
C THR A 76 -3.96 6.87 3.68
N SER A 77 -3.69 6.19 2.57
CA SER A 77 -3.38 4.75 2.56
C SER A 77 -2.19 4.39 1.69
N TRP A 78 -1.57 3.26 2.03
CA TRP A 78 -0.59 2.55 1.20
C TRP A 78 -1.03 1.11 0.99
N GLN A 79 -0.85 0.61 -0.22
CA GLN A 79 -1.10 -0.78 -0.56
C GLN A 79 0.22 -1.51 -0.80
N ILE A 80 0.44 -2.61 -0.09
CA ILE A 80 1.62 -3.45 -0.24
C ILE A 80 1.17 -4.75 -0.91
N VAL A 81 1.68 -5.00 -2.11
CA VAL A 81 1.32 -6.16 -2.94
C VAL A 81 2.47 -7.14 -2.97
N ILE A 82 2.16 -8.39 -2.63
CA ILE A 82 3.10 -9.50 -2.58
C ILE A 82 2.70 -10.51 -3.64
N GLU A 83 3.64 -10.86 -4.51
CA GLU A 83 3.48 -11.98 -5.41
C GLU A 83 3.69 -13.27 -4.63
N GLY A 84 2.62 -14.05 -4.46
CA GLY A 84 2.66 -15.27 -3.68
C GLY A 84 1.95 -15.16 -2.33
N SER A 85 1.91 -16.29 -1.65
CA SER A 85 1.33 -16.42 -0.30
C SER A 85 2.23 -17.23 0.63
N ASP A 86 3.48 -17.46 0.24
CA ASP A 86 4.43 -18.17 1.09
C ASP A 86 4.73 -17.29 2.33
N PRO A 87 4.64 -17.82 3.56
CA PRO A 87 5.03 -17.09 4.76
C PRO A 87 6.43 -16.45 4.69
N ALA A 88 7.38 -17.02 3.97
CA ALA A 88 8.72 -16.47 3.76
C ALA A 88 8.71 -15.20 2.89
N GLU A 89 7.72 -15.04 2.02
CA GLU A 89 7.50 -13.85 1.18
C GLU A 89 6.64 -12.80 1.91
N VAL A 90 5.67 -13.27 2.71
CA VAL A 90 4.74 -12.38 3.44
C VAL A 90 5.39 -11.74 4.68
N ARG A 91 6.30 -12.45 5.36
CA ARG A 91 6.92 -11.96 6.62
C ARG A 91 7.65 -10.63 6.48
N PRO A 92 8.52 -10.41 5.47
CA PRO A 92 9.19 -9.12 5.28
C PRO A 92 8.21 -7.98 5.04
N ALA A 93 7.20 -8.19 4.18
CA ALA A 93 6.16 -7.20 3.92
C ALA A 93 5.35 -6.85 5.17
N ARG A 94 5.02 -7.83 6.02
CA ARG A 94 4.34 -7.55 7.31
C ARG A 94 5.21 -6.74 8.28
N ARG A 95 6.53 -6.96 8.29
CA ARG A 95 7.46 -6.16 9.10
C ARG A 95 7.50 -4.72 8.59
N PHE A 96 7.61 -4.55 7.28
CA PHE A 96 7.54 -3.25 6.63
C PHE A 96 6.21 -2.55 6.90
N ALA A 97 5.07 -3.19 6.68
CA ALA A 97 3.74 -2.62 6.94
C ALA A 97 3.60 -2.13 8.40
N LYS A 98 4.18 -2.86 9.36
CA LYS A 98 4.20 -2.45 10.77
C LYS A 98 5.12 -1.25 11.03
N ALA A 99 6.27 -1.18 10.35
CA ALA A 99 7.18 -0.04 10.44
C ALA A 99 6.53 1.21 9.82
N LEU A 100 5.93 1.07 8.64
CA LEU A 100 5.19 2.11 7.95
C LEU A 100 4.04 2.65 8.80
N ALA A 101 3.19 1.76 9.33
CA ALA A 101 2.09 2.18 10.20
C ALA A 101 2.62 2.99 11.39
N ARG A 102 3.67 2.51 12.07
CA ARG A 102 4.28 3.21 13.22
C ARG A 102 4.81 4.59 12.86
N ALA A 103 5.49 4.72 11.72
CA ALA A 103 6.02 6.00 11.25
C ALA A 103 4.90 6.99 10.93
N ALA A 104 3.80 6.50 10.33
CA ALA A 104 2.61 7.29 10.03
C ALA A 104 1.66 7.49 11.24
N GLY A 105 2.09 7.13 12.46
CA GLY A 105 1.33 7.35 13.69
C GLY A 105 0.17 6.37 13.96
N VAL A 106 0.09 5.26 13.22
CA VAL A 106 -1.03 4.30 13.26
C VAL A 106 -0.57 2.87 13.52
N LEU A 107 -1.41 2.02 14.12
CA LEU A 107 -1.03 0.63 14.44
C LEU A 107 -2.00 -0.40 13.86
N ARG A 108 -2.30 -0.36 12.54
CA ARG A 108 -2.98 -1.51 11.91
C ARG A 108 -2.69 -1.69 10.43
N SER A 109 -2.37 -2.95 10.07
CA SER A 109 -2.29 -3.45 8.70
C SER A 109 -3.41 -4.49 8.55
N THR A 110 -4.26 -4.32 7.54
CA THR A 110 -5.32 -5.27 7.21
C THR A 110 -4.92 -6.07 5.98
N SER A 111 -5.14 -7.39 6.03
CA SER A 111 -4.90 -8.27 4.89
C SER A 111 -6.22 -8.68 4.27
N ARG A 112 -6.40 -8.42 2.98
CA ARG A 112 -7.54 -8.95 2.23
C ARG A 112 -7.01 -9.89 1.14
N PRO A 113 -7.69 -11.00 0.83
CA PRO A 113 -7.48 -11.68 -0.43
C PRO A 113 -8.16 -10.85 -1.53
N ARG A 114 -7.42 -10.44 -2.57
CA ARG A 114 -7.96 -9.72 -3.73
C ARG A 114 -9.28 -10.34 -4.23
N ARG A 115 -10.39 -9.66 -3.98
CA ARG A 115 -11.61 -9.77 -4.80
C ARG A 115 -11.51 -8.69 -5.87
N PHE A 116 -11.64 -9.10 -7.13
CA PHE A 116 -11.62 -8.19 -8.26
C PHE A 116 -12.93 -7.38 -8.29
N SER A 117 -12.93 -6.15 -7.78
CA SER A 117 -13.97 -5.16 -8.06
C SER A 117 -13.48 -4.24 -9.17
N ALA A 118 -13.77 -4.60 -10.41
CA ALA A 118 -13.65 -3.67 -11.54
C ALA A 118 -14.67 -2.54 -11.37
N ARG A 119 -14.21 -1.36 -10.95
CA ARG A 119 -14.85 -0.10 -11.34
C ARG A 119 -13.94 0.60 -12.34
N ARG A 120 -14.08 0.22 -13.61
CA ARG A 120 -13.66 1.07 -14.72
C ARG A 120 -14.60 2.26 -14.75
N GLY A 121 -14.13 3.43 -14.33
CA GLY A 121 -14.78 4.69 -14.61
C GLY A 121 -14.72 4.96 -16.11
N HIS A 122 -15.83 4.70 -16.81
CA HIS A 122 -16.08 5.29 -18.12
C HIS A 122 -17.53 5.77 -18.17
N ALA A 123 -17.73 7.06 -17.91
CA ALA A 123 -18.92 7.78 -18.33
C ALA A 123 -18.59 9.26 -18.53
N ARG A 124 -18.01 9.60 -19.69
CA ARG A 124 -18.27 10.89 -20.33
C ARG A 124 -18.61 10.63 -21.80
N SER A 125 -19.90 10.44 -22.07
CA SER A 125 -20.45 10.58 -23.41
C SER A 125 -21.01 12.00 -23.55
N PRO A 126 -20.49 12.85 -24.45
CA PRO A 126 -21.22 14.04 -24.88
C PRO A 126 -22.33 13.63 -25.85
N ARG A 127 -23.54 14.15 -25.61
CA ARG A 127 -24.74 14.01 -26.45
C ARG A 127 -24.65 14.87 -27.74
N PRO A 128 -25.50 14.63 -28.75
CA PRO A 128 -25.20 14.89 -30.16
C PRO A 128 -25.57 16.31 -30.62
N VAL A 129 -24.90 16.79 -31.67
CA VAL A 129 -25.33 17.95 -32.46
C VAL A 129 -26.03 17.44 -33.73
N ARG A 130 -27.31 17.80 -33.89
CA ARG A 130 -28.10 17.56 -35.11
C ARG A 130 -27.72 18.57 -36.19
N SER A 131 -27.67 18.12 -37.43
CA SER A 131 -27.88 18.94 -38.64
C SER A 131 -28.73 18.12 -39.61
#